data_AF-A0A628V7C9-F1
#
_entry.id   AF-A0A628V7C9-F1
#
_cell.length_a   1.000
_cell.length_b   1.000
_cell.length_c   1.000
_cell.angle_alpha   90.00
_cell.angle_beta   90.00
_cell.angle_gamma   90.00
#
_symmetry.space_group_name_H-M   'P 1'
#
loop_
_entity.id
_entity.type
_entity.pdbx_description
1 polymer ?
#
loop_
_entity_poly.entity_id
_entity_poly.type
_entity_poly.pdbx_seq_one_letter_code
_entity_poly.pdbx_strand_id
1 'polypeptide(L)'
;MKIYAGKLLILAGVLTLFGCQQNPSHPGKDGSIKEIIWPAPARAKLGSGQGIFPTPESITLLDKGMTKDQVYLLLGRPHFDEGLFSVLEWDYLLHFRTPGYGPHGVTTCQLKIIYNSDKRVSGIYWRSVDSENIICPPILHEKEETSRYTLNADILFRLNEYQLNMSDKNSQNNLDKIISSIRERGKYSSISVYGYADRQGTHQHNMKLSALRAEYVKKYLVSKGFPEDKIFTKGMGEAVPEASCPGLINEKLTECLHPDRKVTVIVTPVINNRK
;
A
#
# COMPACT_ATOMS: atom_id res chain seq x y z
N MET A 1 -53.96 55.08 24.17
CA MET A 1 -53.01 54.71 23.10
C MET A 1 -51.71 54.23 23.74
N LYS A 2 -51.52 52.91 23.88
CA LYS A 2 -50.25 52.29 24.24
C LYS A 2 -50.13 51.01 23.41
N ILE A 3 -49.17 51.02 22.49
CA ILE A 3 -48.87 49.94 21.53
C ILE A 3 -48.00 48.93 22.27
N TYR A 4 -48.44 47.67 22.37
CA TYR A 4 -47.60 46.56 22.85
C TYR A 4 -47.12 45.73 21.67
N ALA A 5 -45.80 45.67 21.53
CA ALA A 5 -45.06 44.96 20.50
C ALA A 5 -45.26 43.44 20.61
N GLY A 6 -45.56 42.80 19.48
CA GLY A 6 -45.60 41.34 19.36
C GLY A 6 -44.21 40.74 19.55
N LYS A 7 -44.08 39.80 20.49
CA LYS A 7 -42.88 38.97 20.64
C LYS A 7 -42.89 37.89 19.55
N LEU A 8 -41.99 38.03 18.58
CA LEU A 8 -41.63 37.01 17.62
C LEU A 8 -40.84 35.91 18.36
N LEU A 9 -41.45 34.73 18.52
CA LEU A 9 -40.79 33.54 19.04
C LEU A 9 -39.90 32.95 17.94
N ILE A 10 -38.59 33.21 17.99
CA ILE A 10 -37.61 32.50 17.16
C ILE A 10 -37.36 31.14 17.81
N LEU A 11 -37.89 30.09 17.18
CA LEU A 11 -37.58 28.70 17.50
C LEU A 11 -36.12 28.43 17.09
N ALA A 12 -35.19 28.51 18.05
CA ALA A 12 -33.83 28.02 17.84
C ALA A 12 -33.86 26.48 17.89
N GLY A 13 -34.06 25.84 16.73
CA GLY A 13 -33.88 24.41 16.58
C GLY A 13 -32.42 24.06 16.84
N VAL A 14 -32.12 23.49 18.01
CA VAL A 14 -30.84 22.86 18.28
C VAL A 14 -30.79 21.57 17.46
N LEU A 15 -30.29 21.69 16.22
CA LEU A 15 -29.81 20.54 15.46
C LEU A 15 -28.58 20.01 16.20
N THR A 16 -28.78 19.00 17.04
CA THR A 16 -27.68 18.17 17.53
C THR A 16 -27.11 17.44 16.33
N LEU A 17 -26.07 18.02 15.72
CA LEU A 17 -25.20 17.31 14.80
C LEU A 17 -24.63 16.13 15.59
N PHE A 18 -25.13 14.92 15.33
CA PHE A 18 -24.41 13.70 15.64
C PHE A 18 -23.11 13.75 14.83
N GLY A 19 -22.08 14.36 15.42
CA GLY A 19 -20.77 14.44 14.80
C GLY A 19 -20.29 13.01 14.57
N CYS A 20 -20.03 12.65 13.32
CA CYS A 20 -19.24 11.47 13.02
C CYS A 20 -17.96 11.59 13.85
N GLN A 21 -17.74 10.67 14.81
CA GLN A 21 -16.56 10.68 15.67
C GLN A 21 -15.32 10.57 14.78
N GLN A 22 -14.62 11.69 14.60
CA GLN A 22 -13.34 11.77 13.91
C GLN A 22 -12.26 11.23 14.86
N ASN A 23 -11.40 10.34 14.36
CA ASN A 23 -10.33 9.69 15.13
C ASN A 23 -10.83 9.03 16.43
N PRO A 24 -11.51 7.87 16.36
CA PRO A 24 -12.07 7.18 17.53
C PRO A 24 -11.08 6.99 18.68
N SER A 25 -9.80 6.76 18.39
CA SER A 25 -8.75 6.54 19.40
C SER A 25 -8.13 7.84 19.95
N HIS A 26 -8.60 9.00 19.50
CA HIS A 26 -8.17 10.35 19.89
C HIS A 26 -6.63 10.52 20.00
N PRO A 27 -5.86 10.31 18.91
CA PRO A 27 -4.41 10.45 18.96
C PRO A 27 -3.98 11.89 19.33
N GLY A 28 -2.94 11.98 20.16
CA GLY A 28 -2.23 13.24 20.42
C GLY A 28 -1.53 13.75 19.16
N LYS A 29 -1.10 15.01 19.17
CA LYS A 29 -0.38 15.62 18.02
C LYS A 29 0.94 14.91 17.70
N ASP A 30 1.60 14.36 18.71
CA ASP A 30 2.80 13.53 18.57
C ASP A 30 2.49 12.09 18.12
N GLY A 31 1.21 11.74 18.00
CA GLY A 31 0.74 10.40 17.69
C GLY A 31 0.67 9.46 18.89
N SER A 32 0.76 9.97 20.13
CA SER A 32 0.53 9.22 21.35
C SER A 32 -0.94 8.83 21.51
N ILE A 33 -1.21 7.65 22.09
CA ILE A 33 -2.58 7.14 22.30
C ILE A 33 -2.70 6.60 23.72
N LYS A 34 -3.79 6.95 24.39
CA LYS A 34 -4.15 6.43 25.72
C LYS A 34 -4.86 5.09 25.62
N GLU A 35 -5.78 4.96 24.67
CA GLU A 35 -6.60 3.77 24.45
C GLU A 35 -6.89 3.60 22.96
N ILE A 36 -6.81 2.36 22.47
CA ILE A 36 -7.09 2.04 21.06
C ILE A 36 -8.55 1.68 20.91
N ILE A 37 -9.28 2.48 20.13
CA ILE A 37 -10.71 2.26 19.87
C ILE A 37 -10.90 1.76 18.44
N TRP A 38 -11.40 0.54 18.32
CA TRP A 38 -11.57 -0.13 17.04
C TRP A 38 -12.99 0.04 16.49
N PRO A 39 -13.16 0.43 15.22
CA PRO A 39 -14.48 0.45 14.61
C PRO A 39 -15.04 -0.97 14.47
N ALA A 40 -16.37 -1.11 14.57
CA ALA A 40 -17.02 -2.40 14.30
C ALA A 40 -16.72 -2.87 12.85
N PRO A 41 -16.23 -4.12 12.64
CA PRO A 41 -15.82 -4.61 11.31
C PRO A 41 -16.89 -4.44 10.22
N ALA A 42 -18.17 -4.64 10.56
CA ALA A 42 -19.30 -4.49 9.65
C ALA A 42 -19.51 -3.06 9.10
N ARG A 43 -18.83 -2.05 9.65
CA ARG A 43 -18.89 -0.66 9.16
C ARG A 43 -17.87 -0.37 8.06
N ALA A 44 -17.05 -1.34 7.65
CA ALA A 44 -16.13 -1.16 6.54
C ALA A 44 -16.92 -0.78 5.27
N LYS A 45 -16.40 0.16 4.47
CA LYS A 45 -17.08 0.70 3.28
C LYS A 45 -16.45 0.25 1.95
N LEU A 46 -15.25 -0.34 1.98
CA LEU A 46 -14.56 -0.83 0.79
C LEU A 46 -14.90 -2.30 0.50
N GLY A 47 -15.00 -2.67 -0.78
CA GLY A 47 -15.22 -4.06 -1.20
C GLY A 47 -16.59 -4.64 -0.81
N SER A 48 -17.69 -3.89 -1.01
CA SER A 48 -19.04 -4.24 -0.52
C SER A 48 -19.18 -4.38 1.02
N GLY A 49 -18.24 -3.79 1.75
CA GLY A 49 -18.15 -3.89 3.21
C GLY A 49 -17.39 -5.11 3.71
N GLN A 50 -16.65 -5.77 2.83
CA GLN A 50 -15.90 -7.01 3.10
C GLN A 50 -14.38 -6.80 3.04
N GLY A 51 -13.86 -5.59 3.30
CA GLY A 51 -12.42 -5.36 3.36
C GLY A 51 -11.66 -5.64 2.04
N ILE A 52 -10.35 -5.93 2.13
CA ILE A 52 -9.51 -6.32 0.98
C ILE A 52 -8.55 -7.45 1.36
N PHE A 53 -8.03 -8.16 0.36
CA PHE A 53 -6.87 -9.04 0.51
C PHE A 53 -5.59 -8.26 0.15
N PRO A 54 -4.76 -7.82 1.11
CA PRO A 54 -3.51 -7.13 0.81
C PRO A 54 -2.48 -8.09 0.22
N THR A 55 -1.50 -7.55 -0.52
CA THR A 55 -0.32 -8.33 -0.88
C THR A 55 0.61 -8.48 0.33
N PRO A 56 1.32 -9.63 0.49
CA PRO A 56 2.30 -9.80 1.55
C PRO A 56 3.28 -8.63 1.66
N GLU A 57 3.76 -8.14 0.52
CA GLU A 57 4.73 -7.05 0.49
C GLU A 57 4.17 -5.73 0.99
N SER A 58 2.90 -5.44 0.72
CA SER A 58 2.28 -4.21 1.22
C SER A 58 2.26 -4.19 2.75
N ILE A 59 2.16 -5.37 3.38
CA ILE A 59 2.24 -5.53 4.84
C ILE A 59 3.68 -5.46 5.32
N THR A 60 4.61 -6.17 4.66
CA THR A 60 6.03 -6.17 5.03
C THR A 60 6.68 -4.79 4.89
N LEU A 61 6.27 -3.99 3.90
CA LEU A 61 6.83 -2.66 3.68
C LEU A 61 6.24 -1.60 4.63
N LEU A 62 5.09 -1.85 5.26
CA LEU A 62 4.47 -0.86 6.12
C LEU A 62 5.32 -0.62 7.38
N ASP A 63 5.76 0.63 7.59
CA ASP A 63 6.64 0.97 8.70
C ASP A 63 6.30 2.34 9.32
N LYS A 64 6.81 2.57 10.54
CA LYS A 64 6.75 3.87 11.21
C LYS A 64 7.52 4.92 10.41
N GLY A 65 7.09 6.18 10.54
CA GLY A 65 7.68 7.32 9.85
C GLY A 65 7.20 7.51 8.40
N MET A 66 6.51 6.52 7.81
CA MET A 66 5.90 6.65 6.49
C MET A 66 4.87 7.78 6.43
N THR A 67 4.75 8.47 5.31
CA THR A 67 3.71 9.48 5.09
C THR A 67 2.36 8.84 4.78
N LYS A 68 1.28 9.61 4.92
CA LYS A 68 -0.06 9.18 4.50
C LYS A 68 -0.10 8.71 3.04
N ASP A 69 0.59 9.40 2.14
CA ASP A 69 0.61 9.04 0.72
C ASP A 69 1.32 7.70 0.49
N GLN A 70 2.42 7.44 1.21
CA GLN A 70 3.12 6.15 1.14
C GLN A 70 2.22 5.00 1.59
N VAL A 71 1.50 5.18 2.71
CA VAL A 71 0.53 4.19 3.19
C VAL A 71 -0.63 4.01 2.21
N TYR A 72 -1.15 5.10 1.64
CA TYR A 72 -2.20 5.07 0.63
C TYR A 72 -1.76 4.26 -0.59
N LEU A 73 -0.50 4.37 -0.98
CA LEU A 73 0.04 3.60 -2.10
C LEU A 73 0.24 2.13 -1.76
N LEU A 74 0.59 1.78 -0.53
CA LEU A 74 0.67 0.38 -0.10
C LEU A 74 -0.71 -0.26 0.03
N LEU A 75 -1.59 0.33 0.83
CA LEU A 75 -2.83 -0.30 1.30
C LEU A 75 -4.09 0.26 0.64
N GLY A 76 -3.96 1.33 -0.13
CA GLY A 76 -5.10 2.04 -0.69
C GLY A 76 -5.78 2.96 0.33
N ARG A 77 -6.96 3.42 -0.07
CA ARG A 77 -7.82 4.22 0.80
C ARG A 77 -8.27 3.40 2.02
N PRO A 78 -8.32 4.03 3.19
CA PRO A 78 -8.82 3.42 4.43
C PRO A 78 -10.29 2.99 4.29
N HIS A 79 -10.68 1.98 5.07
CA HIS A 79 -11.95 1.27 4.91
C HIS A 79 -13.06 1.80 5.80
N PHE A 80 -12.77 2.72 6.73
CA PHE A 80 -13.73 3.26 7.69
C PHE A 80 -13.83 4.78 7.56
N ASP A 81 -14.86 5.37 8.16
CA ASP A 81 -15.07 6.81 8.11
C ASP A 81 -14.05 7.56 8.97
N GLU A 82 -13.41 8.53 8.33
CA GLU A 82 -12.32 9.30 8.95
C GLU A 82 -12.74 10.73 9.31
N GLY A 83 -13.88 11.16 8.77
CA GLY A 83 -14.31 12.55 8.69
C GLY A 83 -13.44 13.40 7.77
N LEU A 84 -13.60 14.72 7.86
CA LEU A 84 -13.15 15.66 6.82
C LEU A 84 -11.91 16.47 7.20
N PHE A 85 -11.55 16.52 8.49
CA PHE A 85 -10.49 17.40 8.99
C PHE A 85 -9.57 16.66 9.98
N SER A 86 -8.27 16.96 9.93
CA SER A 86 -7.26 16.50 10.90
C SER A 86 -7.31 15.00 11.20
N VAL A 87 -7.44 14.18 10.15
CA VAL A 87 -7.44 12.73 10.27
C VAL A 87 -6.04 12.26 10.67
N LEU A 88 -5.92 11.72 11.87
CA LEU A 88 -4.69 11.14 12.43
C LEU A 88 -4.79 9.63 12.60
N GLU A 89 -5.87 9.03 12.11
CA GLU A 89 -6.17 7.62 12.32
C GLU A 89 -6.78 7.05 11.05
N TRP A 90 -6.16 6.00 10.52
CA TRP A 90 -6.65 5.23 9.37
C TRP A 90 -6.90 3.79 9.79
N ASP A 91 -8.06 3.26 9.43
CA ASP A 91 -8.47 1.90 9.76
C ASP A 91 -8.70 1.07 8.50
N TYR A 92 -8.29 -0.19 8.56
CA TYR A 92 -8.40 -1.16 7.48
C TYR A 92 -9.00 -2.47 7.99
N LEU A 93 -9.76 -3.12 7.13
CA LEU A 93 -10.24 -4.48 7.30
C LEU A 93 -9.56 -5.35 6.23
N LEU A 94 -8.67 -6.23 6.65
CA LEU A 94 -7.76 -6.99 5.80
C LEU A 94 -8.03 -8.49 5.95
N HIS A 95 -8.02 -9.20 4.82
CA HIS A 95 -8.24 -10.63 4.76
C HIS A 95 -6.98 -11.35 4.28
N PHE A 96 -6.64 -12.43 4.96
CA PHE A 96 -5.48 -13.25 4.64
C PHE A 96 -5.92 -14.66 4.35
N ARG A 97 -5.39 -15.24 3.27
CA ARG A 97 -5.64 -16.65 2.95
C ARG A 97 -4.77 -17.51 3.86
N THR A 98 -5.41 -18.19 4.80
CA THR A 98 -4.79 -18.97 5.87
C THR A 98 -5.49 -20.33 5.97
N PRO A 99 -5.23 -21.28 5.04
CA PRO A 99 -5.84 -22.59 5.09
C PRO A 99 -5.69 -23.24 6.48
N GLY A 100 -6.81 -23.67 7.07
CA GLY A 100 -6.84 -24.26 8.42
C GLY A 100 -7.12 -23.27 9.55
N TYR A 101 -7.13 -21.96 9.29
CA TYR A 101 -7.44 -20.92 10.27
C TYR A 101 -8.56 -20.00 9.77
N GLY A 102 -9.40 -19.53 10.68
CA GLY A 102 -10.52 -18.64 10.38
C GLY A 102 -11.64 -19.30 9.54
N PRO A 103 -12.77 -18.59 9.34
CA PRO A 103 -13.86 -19.08 8.51
C PRO A 103 -13.40 -19.33 7.06
N HIS A 104 -13.68 -20.52 6.53
CA HIS A 104 -13.34 -20.90 5.15
C HIS A 104 -11.84 -20.76 4.77
N GLY A 105 -10.93 -20.83 5.75
CA GLY A 105 -9.49 -20.66 5.50
C GLY A 105 -9.09 -19.21 5.23
N VAL A 106 -9.88 -18.26 5.75
CA VAL A 106 -9.59 -16.83 5.68
C VAL A 106 -9.55 -16.27 7.10
N THR A 107 -8.43 -15.65 7.44
CA THR A 107 -8.28 -14.85 8.65
C THR A 107 -8.60 -13.39 8.36
N THR A 108 -9.48 -12.80 9.17
CA THR A 108 -9.82 -11.38 9.10
C THR A 108 -9.11 -10.60 10.20
N CYS A 109 -8.33 -9.59 9.82
CA CYS A 109 -7.63 -8.69 10.73
C CYS A 109 -8.10 -7.25 10.51
N GLN A 110 -8.19 -6.49 11.60
CA GLN A 110 -8.19 -5.03 11.54
C GLN A 110 -6.78 -4.50 11.72
N LEU A 111 -6.45 -3.49 10.93
CA LEU A 111 -5.21 -2.74 11.00
C LEU A 111 -5.57 -1.28 11.26
N LYS A 112 -4.96 -0.70 12.30
CA LYS A 112 -5.08 0.73 12.62
C LYS A 112 -3.72 1.38 12.51
N ILE A 113 -3.68 2.47 11.76
CA ILE A 113 -2.48 3.27 11.52
C ILE A 113 -2.73 4.65 12.11
N ILE A 114 -1.79 5.09 12.95
CA ILE A 114 -1.86 6.35 13.66
C ILE A 114 -0.79 7.27 13.12
N TYR A 115 -1.19 8.52 12.90
CA TYR A 115 -0.33 9.57 12.39
C TYR A 115 -0.10 10.64 13.44
N ASN A 116 1.07 11.25 13.41
CA ASN A 116 1.33 12.50 14.11
C ASN A 116 0.89 13.71 13.26
N SER A 117 1.05 14.92 13.80
CA SER A 117 0.70 16.18 13.14
C SER A 117 1.46 16.43 11.84
N ASP A 118 2.63 15.81 11.68
CA ASP A 118 3.43 15.86 10.44
C ASP A 118 2.94 14.88 9.38
N LYS A 119 1.81 14.21 9.62
CA LYS A 119 1.20 13.22 8.73
C LYS A 119 2.11 12.02 8.48
N ARG A 120 2.90 11.65 9.49
CA ARG A 120 3.77 10.47 9.49
C ARG A 120 3.26 9.41 10.45
N VAL A 121 3.41 8.15 10.08
CA VAL A 121 3.00 7.00 10.89
C VAL A 121 3.78 7.01 12.21
N SER A 122 3.07 7.13 13.33
CA SER A 122 3.63 7.00 14.68
C SER A 122 3.38 5.60 15.27
N GLY A 123 2.26 4.98 14.89
CA GLY A 123 1.81 3.70 15.44
C GLY A 123 1.11 2.82 14.40
N ILE A 124 1.35 1.51 14.50
CA ILE A 124 0.72 0.47 13.68
C ILE A 124 0.21 -0.58 14.66
N TYR A 125 -1.09 -0.83 14.63
CA TYR A 125 -1.76 -1.74 15.56
C TYR A 125 -2.58 -2.76 14.78
N TRP A 126 -2.65 -3.97 15.32
CA TRP A 126 -3.35 -5.09 14.72
C TRP A 126 -4.35 -5.69 15.70
N ARG A 127 -5.49 -6.14 15.18
CA ARG A 127 -6.49 -6.89 15.94
C ARG A 127 -7.06 -8.01 15.09
N SER A 128 -7.16 -9.21 15.65
CA SER A 128 -7.96 -10.28 15.05
C SER A 128 -9.45 -9.98 15.19
N VAL A 129 -10.22 -10.28 14.14
CA VAL A 129 -11.70 -10.19 14.17
C VAL A 129 -12.32 -11.52 14.56
N ASP A 130 -11.74 -12.64 14.12
CA ASP A 130 -12.36 -13.95 14.22
C ASP A 130 -12.15 -14.61 15.60
N SER A 131 -11.00 -14.39 16.24
CA SER A 131 -10.67 -14.93 17.57
C SER A 131 -9.42 -14.29 18.17
N GLU A 132 -9.38 -14.14 19.49
CA GLU A 132 -8.22 -13.62 20.24
C GLU A 132 -6.96 -14.48 20.10
N ASN A 133 -7.11 -15.78 19.78
CA ASN A 133 -5.98 -16.70 19.63
C ASN A 133 -5.33 -16.68 18.22
N ILE A 134 -5.86 -15.89 17.29
CA ILE A 134 -5.30 -15.73 15.95
C ILE A 134 -4.37 -14.50 15.94
N ILE A 135 -3.12 -14.71 15.55
CA ILE A 135 -2.12 -13.65 15.44
C ILE A 135 -2.37 -12.84 14.17
N CYS A 136 -2.35 -11.51 14.28
CA CYS A 136 -2.49 -10.57 13.17
C CYS A 136 -1.25 -9.65 13.05
N PRO A 137 -0.71 -9.43 11.84
CA PRO A 137 -1.02 -10.21 10.64
C PRO A 137 -0.65 -11.68 10.90
N PRO A 138 -1.33 -12.65 10.27
CA PRO A 138 -0.93 -14.03 10.42
C PRO A 138 0.55 -14.14 10.04
N ILE A 139 1.28 -15.01 10.73
CA ILE A 139 2.58 -15.44 10.27
C ILE A 139 2.30 -16.14 8.94
N LEU A 140 2.32 -15.37 7.85
CA LEU A 140 2.53 -15.89 6.52
C LEU A 140 3.78 -16.73 6.71
N HIS A 141 3.67 -18.06 6.64
CA HIS A 141 4.79 -18.95 6.92
C HIS A 141 5.97 -18.49 6.07
N GLU A 142 6.85 -17.69 6.69
CA GLU A 142 7.86 -16.92 6.00
C GLU A 142 9.07 -17.84 5.90
N LYS A 143 8.92 -18.86 5.06
CA LYS A 143 10.00 -19.49 4.33
C LYS A 143 9.52 -20.34 3.15
N GLU A 144 8.38 -20.01 2.54
CA GLU A 144 8.24 -20.39 1.13
C GLU A 144 8.97 -19.32 0.31
N GLU A 145 10.00 -19.73 -0.42
CA GLU A 145 11.01 -18.91 -1.08
C GLU A 145 10.42 -17.89 -2.09
N THR A 146 9.78 -16.83 -1.61
CA THR A 146 9.39 -15.71 -2.46
C THR A 146 10.65 -15.12 -3.05
N SER A 147 10.77 -15.21 -4.36
CA SER A 147 11.98 -14.78 -5.04
C SER A 147 11.79 -13.34 -5.47
N ARG A 148 12.55 -12.44 -4.83
CA ARG A 148 12.54 -11.01 -5.14
C ARG A 148 13.71 -10.68 -6.07
N TYR A 149 13.37 -10.14 -7.22
CA TYR A 149 14.32 -9.62 -8.19
C TYR A 149 14.14 -8.11 -8.29
N THR A 150 15.18 -7.33 -8.00
CA THR A 150 15.17 -5.88 -8.16
C THR A 150 15.99 -5.51 -9.37
N LEU A 151 15.34 -4.84 -10.33
CA LEU A 151 15.97 -4.30 -11.52
C LEU A 151 16.05 -2.79 -11.38
N ASN A 152 17.21 -2.22 -11.69
CA ASN A 152 17.31 -0.78 -11.78
C ASN A 152 16.54 -0.28 -13.01
N ALA A 153 15.71 0.74 -12.83
CA ALA A 153 14.87 1.27 -13.89
C ALA A 153 15.69 1.97 -14.97
N ASP A 154 16.85 2.55 -14.66
CA ASP A 154 17.71 3.20 -15.65
C ASP A 154 18.47 2.19 -16.52
N ILE A 155 18.64 0.97 -16.03
CA ILE A 155 19.15 -0.16 -16.82
C ILE A 155 18.09 -0.66 -17.80
N LEU A 156 16.81 -0.50 -17.48
CA LEU A 156 15.70 -0.98 -18.32
C LEU A 156 15.21 0.12 -19.28
N PHE A 157 15.10 1.34 -18.78
CA PHE A 157 14.44 2.46 -19.41
C PHE A 157 15.37 3.68 -19.38
N ARG A 158 15.26 4.57 -20.36
CA ARG A 158 15.94 5.86 -20.23
C ARG A 158 15.24 6.73 -19.19
N LEU A 159 15.91 7.82 -18.78
CA LEU A 159 15.35 8.78 -17.84
C LEU A 159 13.98 9.28 -18.34
N ASN A 160 12.98 9.26 -17.45
CA ASN A 160 11.59 9.64 -17.75
C ASN A 160 10.89 8.80 -18.84
N GLU A 161 11.47 7.68 -19.25
CA GLU A 161 10.89 6.75 -20.20
C GLU A 161 10.39 5.48 -19.50
N TYR A 162 9.49 4.76 -20.16
CA TYR A 162 8.91 3.50 -19.71
C TYR A 162 8.94 2.40 -20.80
N GLN A 163 9.34 2.74 -22.02
CA GLN A 163 9.60 1.76 -23.06
C GLN A 163 11.02 1.25 -22.88
N LEU A 164 11.24 -0.08 -22.95
CA LEU A 164 12.59 -0.62 -22.90
C LEU A 164 13.43 0.03 -23.99
N ASN A 165 14.67 0.33 -23.67
CA ASN A 165 15.65 0.60 -24.70
C ASN A 165 15.94 -0.71 -25.44
N MET A 166 15.13 -1.05 -26.45
CA MET A 166 15.27 -2.29 -27.23
C MET A 166 16.62 -2.37 -27.97
N SER A 167 17.30 -1.23 -28.14
CA SER A 167 18.65 -1.15 -28.69
C SER A 167 19.74 -1.53 -27.68
N ASP A 168 19.44 -1.52 -26.38
CA ASP A 168 20.36 -1.94 -25.32
C ASP A 168 20.19 -3.43 -25.01
N LYS A 169 21.18 -4.22 -25.45
CA LYS A 169 21.23 -5.66 -25.20
C LYS A 169 21.31 -5.98 -23.70
N ASN A 170 21.82 -5.07 -22.87
CA ASN A 170 21.94 -5.30 -21.42
C ASN A 170 20.58 -5.32 -20.73
N SER A 171 19.65 -4.44 -21.14
CA SER A 171 18.29 -4.39 -20.58
C SER A 171 17.53 -5.70 -20.83
N GLN A 172 17.61 -6.23 -22.06
CA GLN A 172 17.00 -7.51 -22.43
C GLN A 172 17.65 -8.68 -21.68
N ASN A 173 18.98 -8.72 -21.62
CA ASN A 173 19.72 -9.78 -20.92
C ASN A 173 19.37 -9.86 -19.43
N ASN A 174 19.15 -8.73 -18.76
CA ASN A 174 18.78 -8.72 -17.34
C ASN A 174 17.36 -9.25 -17.10
N LEU A 175 16.40 -8.89 -17.95
CA LEU A 175 15.05 -9.46 -17.88
C LEU A 175 15.05 -10.95 -18.24
N ASP A 176 15.83 -11.35 -19.24
CA ASP A 176 15.96 -12.75 -19.65
C ASP A 176 16.60 -13.61 -18.54
N LYS A 177 17.56 -13.08 -17.77
CA LYS A 177 18.09 -13.76 -16.57
C LYS A 177 16.99 -14.02 -15.54
N ILE A 178 16.15 -13.04 -15.26
CA ILE A 178 15.02 -13.20 -14.33
C ILE A 178 14.07 -14.25 -14.87
N ILE A 179 13.71 -14.20 -16.16
CA ILE A 179 12.85 -15.20 -16.80
C ILE A 179 13.41 -16.63 -16.63
N SER A 180 14.70 -16.82 -16.88
CA SER A 180 15.37 -18.11 -16.66
C SER A 180 15.28 -18.53 -15.21
N SER A 181 15.58 -17.65 -14.25
CA SER A 181 15.48 -17.97 -12.83
C SER A 181 14.06 -18.30 -12.37
N ILE A 182 13.03 -17.63 -12.93
CA ILE A 182 11.63 -17.96 -12.62
C ILE A 182 11.29 -19.36 -13.16
N ARG A 183 11.72 -19.68 -14.38
CA ARG A 183 11.47 -20.99 -15.01
C ARG A 183 12.19 -22.13 -14.28
N GLU A 184 13.44 -21.93 -13.88
CA GLU A 184 14.24 -22.91 -13.14
C GLU A 184 13.61 -23.30 -11.80
N ARG A 185 12.97 -22.34 -11.10
CA ARG A 185 12.27 -22.61 -9.84
C ARG A 185 10.99 -23.42 -10.01
N GLY A 186 10.41 -23.45 -11.20
CA GLY A 186 9.22 -24.25 -11.50
C GLY A 186 7.91 -23.53 -11.20
N LYS A 187 6.99 -24.18 -10.48
CA LYS A 187 5.61 -23.72 -10.34
C LYS A 187 5.49 -22.51 -9.41
N TYR A 188 4.79 -21.48 -9.86
CA TYR A 188 4.43 -20.29 -9.09
C TYR A 188 2.90 -20.06 -9.12
N SER A 189 2.40 -19.44 -8.05
CA SER A 189 1.01 -19.01 -7.92
C SER A 189 0.78 -17.65 -8.59
N SER A 190 1.69 -16.69 -8.38
CA SER A 190 1.60 -15.34 -8.95
C SER A 190 2.98 -14.70 -9.15
N ILE A 191 3.03 -13.67 -10.00
CA ILE A 191 4.16 -12.76 -10.19
C ILE A 191 3.66 -11.33 -9.94
N SER A 192 4.22 -10.63 -8.98
CA SER A 192 3.91 -9.23 -8.69
C SER A 192 5.04 -8.33 -9.19
N VAL A 193 4.69 -7.31 -9.96
CA VAL A 193 5.63 -6.35 -10.55
C VAL A 193 5.33 -4.95 -10.01
N TYR A 194 6.27 -4.40 -9.26
CA TYR A 194 6.15 -3.09 -8.64
C TYR A 194 7.13 -2.11 -9.29
N GLY A 195 6.64 -1.01 -9.82
CA GLY A 195 7.48 0.06 -10.36
C GLY A 195 7.68 1.17 -9.35
N TYR A 196 8.87 1.76 -9.31
CA TYR A 196 9.22 2.86 -8.42
C TYR A 196 9.85 4.00 -9.23
N ALA A 197 9.67 5.22 -8.74
CA ALA A 197 10.30 6.43 -9.24
C ALA A 197 11.06 7.10 -8.08
N ASP A 198 12.02 7.96 -8.40
CA ASP A 198 12.62 8.82 -7.39
C ASP A 198 11.71 10.03 -7.11
N ARG A 199 12.13 10.85 -6.14
CA ARG A 199 11.40 12.05 -5.71
C ARG A 199 11.45 13.23 -6.70
N GLN A 200 12.09 13.11 -7.86
CA GLN A 200 12.13 14.17 -8.86
C GLN A 200 10.88 14.10 -9.74
N GLY A 201 10.18 15.23 -9.87
CA GLY A 201 8.91 15.31 -10.59
C GLY A 201 7.71 15.44 -9.65
N THR A 202 6.51 15.50 -10.22
CA THR A 202 5.27 15.55 -9.43
C THR A 202 4.84 14.14 -9.03
N HIS A 203 4.18 14.02 -7.89
CA HIS A 203 3.60 12.76 -7.44
C HIS A 203 2.76 12.06 -8.53
N GLN A 204 1.85 12.80 -9.17
CA GLN A 204 0.98 12.26 -10.23
C GLN A 204 1.81 11.72 -11.41
N HIS A 205 2.88 12.42 -11.79
CA HIS A 205 3.78 12.00 -12.85
C HIS A 205 4.53 10.73 -12.46
N ASN A 206 5.11 10.69 -11.28
CA ASN A 206 5.86 9.55 -10.75
C ASN A 206 4.99 8.30 -10.60
N MET A 207 3.76 8.48 -10.13
CA MET A 207 2.75 7.42 -10.05
C MET A 207 2.42 6.84 -11.44
N LYS A 208 2.20 7.71 -12.42
CA LYS A 208 1.94 7.28 -13.80
C LYS A 208 3.16 6.57 -14.41
N LEU A 209 4.36 7.14 -14.26
CA LEU A 209 5.59 6.62 -14.82
C LEU A 209 5.93 5.25 -14.24
N SER A 210 5.87 5.11 -12.92
CA SER A 210 6.14 3.86 -12.22
C SER A 210 5.13 2.75 -12.59
N ALA A 211 3.84 3.09 -12.73
CA ALA A 211 2.81 2.15 -13.19
C ALA A 211 3.06 1.69 -14.63
N LEU A 212 3.41 2.61 -15.54
CA LEU A 212 3.74 2.28 -16.93
C LEU A 212 4.97 1.38 -17.05
N ARG A 213 5.99 1.59 -16.22
CA ARG A 213 7.20 0.73 -16.16
C ARG A 213 6.86 -0.68 -15.68
N ALA A 214 6.06 -0.82 -14.63
CA ALA A 214 5.59 -2.12 -14.16
C ALA A 214 4.77 -2.85 -15.25
N GLU A 215 3.87 -2.12 -15.91
CA GLU A 215 3.05 -2.65 -17.00
C GLU A 215 3.89 -3.10 -18.20
N TYR A 216 4.94 -2.36 -18.52
CA TYR A 216 5.88 -2.74 -19.57
C TYR A 216 6.56 -4.08 -19.24
N VAL A 217 7.07 -4.24 -18.01
CA VAL A 217 7.69 -5.50 -17.58
C VAL A 217 6.70 -6.66 -17.63
N LYS A 218 5.43 -6.44 -17.22
CA LYS A 218 4.37 -7.45 -17.41
C LYS A 218 4.22 -7.86 -18.88
N LYS A 219 4.10 -6.89 -19.80
CA LYS A 219 3.99 -7.20 -21.24
C LYS A 219 5.19 -7.99 -21.77
N TYR A 220 6.39 -7.68 -21.28
CA TYR A 220 7.60 -8.44 -21.64
C TYR A 220 7.56 -9.88 -21.09
N LEU A 221 7.11 -10.09 -19.85
CA LEU A 221 6.92 -11.44 -19.32
C LEU A 221 5.85 -12.22 -20.11
N VAL A 222 4.73 -11.59 -20.44
CA VAL A 222 3.67 -12.22 -21.27
C VAL A 222 4.21 -12.61 -22.65
N SER A 223 4.99 -11.76 -23.31
CA SER A 223 5.58 -12.08 -24.62
C SER A 223 6.58 -13.24 -24.55
N LYS A 224 7.09 -13.56 -23.36
CA LYS A 224 7.97 -14.69 -23.08
C LYS A 224 7.19 -15.93 -22.58
N GLY A 225 5.87 -15.92 -22.69
CA GLY A 225 4.99 -17.07 -22.43
C GLY A 225 4.53 -17.22 -20.97
N PHE A 226 4.70 -16.21 -20.13
CA PHE A 226 4.09 -16.21 -18.80
C PHE A 226 2.59 -15.90 -18.91
N PRO A 227 1.72 -16.60 -18.16
CA PRO A 227 0.27 -16.43 -18.23
C PRO A 227 -0.13 -15.08 -17.61
N GLU A 228 -0.86 -14.27 -18.37
CA GLU A 228 -1.17 -12.89 -18.00
C GLU A 228 -1.98 -12.77 -16.70
N ASP A 229 -2.90 -13.71 -16.46
CA ASP A 229 -3.77 -13.78 -15.28
C ASP A 229 -3.01 -14.02 -13.98
N LYS A 230 -1.75 -14.45 -14.06
CA LYS A 230 -0.86 -14.61 -12.89
C LYS A 230 0.05 -13.42 -12.64
N ILE A 231 0.04 -12.39 -13.50
CA ILE A 231 0.96 -11.25 -13.39
C ILE A 231 0.19 -10.00 -12.97
N PHE A 232 0.55 -9.48 -11.81
CA PHE A 232 -0.06 -8.28 -11.22
C PHE A 232 0.92 -7.12 -11.25
N THR A 233 0.47 -5.92 -11.63
CA THR A 233 1.31 -4.73 -11.75
C THR A 233 0.82 -3.63 -10.81
N LYS A 234 1.76 -2.87 -10.24
CA LYS A 234 1.44 -1.69 -9.44
C LYS A 234 2.53 -0.63 -9.54
N GLY A 235 2.13 0.62 -9.77
CA GLY A 235 3.00 1.78 -9.65
C GLY A 235 3.07 2.23 -8.20
N MET A 236 4.27 2.40 -7.67
CA MET A 236 4.53 2.84 -6.29
C MET A 236 5.02 4.29 -6.23
N GLY A 237 5.21 4.96 -7.37
CA GLY A 237 5.74 6.32 -7.42
C GLY A 237 7.03 6.47 -6.62
N GLU A 238 7.16 7.61 -5.93
CA GLU A 238 8.26 7.93 -5.01
C GLU A 238 8.06 7.41 -3.58
N ALA A 239 7.11 6.48 -3.37
CA ALA A 239 6.65 6.13 -2.03
C ALA A 239 7.62 5.34 -1.18
N VAL A 240 8.65 4.73 -1.76
CA VAL A 240 9.60 3.91 -1.00
C VAL A 240 11.02 4.35 -1.35
N PRO A 241 11.44 5.53 -0.84
CA PRO A 241 12.81 5.99 -1.05
C PRO A 241 13.78 5.10 -0.27
N GLU A 242 14.82 4.65 -0.94
CA GLU A 242 15.99 3.98 -0.36
C GLU A 242 17.18 4.93 -0.26
N ALA A 243 17.31 5.86 -1.20
CA ALA A 243 18.42 6.80 -1.24
C ALA A 243 18.19 7.99 -0.29
N SER A 244 19.23 8.35 0.47
CA SER A 244 19.27 9.57 1.28
C SER A 244 20.25 10.56 0.64
N CYS A 245 19.69 11.61 0.03
CA CYS A 245 20.44 12.57 -0.79
C CYS A 245 20.28 14.02 -0.28
N PRO A 246 20.77 14.35 0.93
CA PRO A 246 20.63 15.69 1.51
C PRO A 246 21.54 16.71 0.80
N GLY A 247 21.02 17.91 0.53
CA GLY A 247 21.80 19.03 -0.03
C GLY A 247 22.28 18.86 -1.48
N LEU A 248 21.99 17.73 -2.12
CA LEU A 248 22.32 17.50 -3.53
C LEU A 248 21.29 18.14 -4.45
N ILE A 249 21.76 18.68 -5.58
CA ILE A 249 20.96 19.30 -6.62
C ILE A 249 21.38 18.81 -8.00
N ASN A 250 20.50 18.98 -9.00
CA ASN A 250 20.76 18.71 -10.42
C ASN A 250 21.31 17.29 -10.67
N GLU A 251 22.32 17.16 -11.52
CA GLU A 251 22.90 15.88 -11.94
C GLU A 251 23.38 15.03 -10.76
N LYS A 252 24.02 15.64 -9.75
CA LYS A 252 24.45 14.95 -8.53
C LYS A 252 23.29 14.37 -7.74
N LEU A 253 22.15 15.06 -7.73
CA LEU A 253 20.93 14.54 -7.11
C LEU A 253 20.36 13.37 -7.93
N THR A 254 20.27 13.53 -9.25
CA THR A 254 19.77 12.48 -10.15
C THR A 254 20.60 11.19 -10.04
N GLU A 255 21.92 11.32 -9.95
CA GLU A 255 22.84 10.20 -9.74
C GLU A 255 22.61 9.54 -8.37
N CYS A 256 22.53 10.32 -7.30
CA CYS A 256 22.30 9.80 -5.95
C CYS A 256 20.97 9.05 -5.82
N LEU A 257 19.92 9.52 -6.50
CA LEU A 257 18.57 8.93 -6.47
C LEU A 257 18.41 7.67 -7.33
N HIS A 258 19.47 7.23 -8.02
CA HIS A 258 19.45 6.04 -8.87
C HIS A 258 18.89 4.77 -8.21
N PRO A 259 19.11 4.47 -6.91
CA PRO A 259 18.49 3.32 -6.23
C PRO A 259 16.95 3.37 -6.14
N ASP A 260 16.36 4.56 -6.10
CA ASP A 260 14.90 4.74 -5.97
C ASP A 260 14.19 4.44 -7.30
N ARG A 261 14.89 4.62 -8.43
CA ARG A 261 14.42 4.27 -9.77
C ARG A 261 14.62 2.77 -10.00
N LYS A 262 13.61 1.97 -9.68
CA LYS A 262 13.66 0.50 -9.83
C LYS A 262 12.34 -0.13 -10.21
N VAL A 263 12.41 -1.37 -10.67
CA VAL A 263 11.27 -2.29 -10.79
C VAL A 263 11.59 -3.55 -9.99
N THR A 264 10.68 -3.94 -9.12
CA THR A 264 10.80 -5.18 -8.33
C THR A 264 9.82 -6.22 -8.86
N VAL A 265 10.34 -7.40 -9.19
CA VAL A 265 9.56 -8.58 -9.60
C VAL A 265 9.60 -9.59 -8.46
N ILE A 266 8.43 -10.01 -7.99
CA ILE A 266 8.30 -10.94 -6.87
C ILE A 266 7.51 -12.14 -7.34
N VAL A 267 8.11 -13.31 -7.16
CA VAL A 267 7.52 -14.59 -7.56
C VAL A 267 7.02 -15.29 -6.32
N THR A 268 5.71 -15.53 -6.27
CA THR A 268 5.07 -16.27 -5.19
C THR A 268 4.99 -17.75 -5.58
N PRO A 269 5.57 -18.68 -4.80
CA PRO A 269 5.49 -20.11 -5.12
C PRO A 269 4.06 -20.64 -4.99
N VAL A 270 3.80 -21.84 -5.52
CA VAL A 270 2.56 -22.58 -5.22
C VAL A 270 2.71 -23.21 -3.84
N ILE A 271 1.84 -22.84 -2.91
CA ILE A 271 1.75 -23.48 -1.59
C ILE A 271 1.27 -24.93 -1.81
N ASN A 272 2.19 -25.88 -1.75
CA ASN A 272 1.83 -27.29 -1.65
C ASN A 272 1.59 -27.58 -0.18
N ASN A 273 0.32 -27.58 0.25
CA ASN A 273 -0.05 -28.17 1.53
C ASN A 273 0.31 -29.66 1.47
N ARG A 274 1.52 -30.01 1.94
CA ARG A 274 1.84 -31.40 2.25
C ARG A 274 0.88 -31.81 3.36
N LYS A 275 0.03 -32.78 3.07
CA LYS A 275 -0.78 -33.49 4.06
C LYS A 275 0.11 -34.09 5.13
#